data_AF-A0A503LLX4-F1
#
_entry.id   AF-A0A503LLX4-F1
#
_cell.length_a   1.000
_cell.length_b   1.000
_cell.length_c   1.000
_cell.angle_alpha   90.00
_cell.angle_beta   90.00
_cell.angle_gamma   90.00
#
_symmetry.space_group_name_H-M   'P 1'
#
loop_
_entity.id
_entity.type
_entity.pdbx_description
1 polymer ?
#
loop_
_entity_poly.entity_id
_entity_poly.type
_entity_poly.pdbx_seq_one_letter_code
_entity_poly.pdbx_strand_id
1 'polypeptide(L)' 'MTPHVLRHTRATWMMQAGVDKWQAAGALGMSLQMLEENYGHHHPDWQREAAEV' A
#
# COMPACT_ATOMS: atom_id res chain seq x y z
N MET A 1 12.83 6.81 -15.72
CA MET A 1 12.53 5.75 -14.74
C MET A 1 13.69 5.63 -13.76
N THR A 2 13.44 5.68 -12.45
CA THR A 2 14.49 5.54 -11.40
C THR A 2 14.09 4.44 -10.40
N PRO A 3 15.04 3.88 -9.60
CA PRO A 3 14.71 2.91 -8.57
C PRO A 3 13.67 3.39 -7.56
N HIS A 4 13.68 4.70 -7.26
CA HIS A 4 12.68 5.32 -6.40
C HIS A 4 11.27 5.18 -6.99
N VAL A 5 11.09 5.46 -8.28
CA VAL A 5 9.80 5.29 -8.97
C VAL A 5 9.32 3.83 -8.93
N LEU A 6 10.22 2.86 -9.13
CA LEU A 6 9.86 1.43 -9.06
C LEU A 6 9.43 0.99 -7.65
N ARG A 7 9.98 1.60 -6.60
CA ARG A 7 9.52 1.38 -5.22
C ARG A 7 8.07 1.81 -5.02
N HIS A 8 7.65 2.95 -5.61
CA HIS A 8 6.24 3.37 -5.59
C HIS A 8 5.35 2.33 -6.28
N THR A 9 5.74 1.87 -7.47
CA THR A 9 5.00 0.82 -8.19
C THR A 9 4.84 -0.45 -7.36
N ARG A 10 5.91 -0.91 -6.70
CA ARG A 10 5.85 -2.07 -5.81
C ARG A 10 4.93 -1.84 -4.61
N ALA A 11 4.94 -0.65 -4.01
CA ALA A 11 4.06 -0.31 -2.89
C ALA A 11 2.58 -0.39 -3.30
N THR A 12 2.21 0.18 -4.46
CA THR A 12 0.86 0.06 -5.02
C THR A 12 0.47 -1.40 -5.24
N TRP A 13 1.34 -2.22 -5.84
CA TRP A 13 1.03 -3.63 -6.09
C TRP A 13 0.88 -4.46 -4.80
N MET A 14 1.70 -4.21 -3.79
CA MET A 14 1.57 -4.88 -2.50
C MET A 14 0.24 -4.54 -1.80
N MET A 15 -0.19 -3.27 -1.86
CA MET A 15 -1.49 -2.87 -1.31
C MET A 15 -2.65 -3.50 -2.08
N GLN A 16 -2.62 -3.47 -3.42
CA GLN A 16 -3.64 -4.10 -4.26
C GLN A 16 -3.75 -5.61 -4.03
N ALA A 17 -2.63 -6.28 -3.80
CA ALA A 17 -2.60 -7.71 -3.51
C ALA A 17 -3.09 -8.07 -2.08
N GLY A 18 -3.42 -7.07 -1.25
CA GLY A 18 -3.87 -7.31 0.13
C GLY A 18 -2.78 -7.86 1.04
N VAL A 19 -1.51 -7.56 0.74
CA VAL A 19 -0.39 -7.94 1.62
C VAL A 19 -0.55 -7.23 2.95
N ASP A 20 -0.27 -7.93 4.05
CA ASP A 20 -0.24 -7.32 5.37
C ASP A 20 0.62 -6.04 5.37
N LYS A 21 0.05 -4.97 5.91
CA LYS A 21 0.65 -3.63 5.82
C LYS A 21 1.98 -3.55 6.57
N TRP A 22 2.13 -4.26 7.68
CA TRP A 22 3.40 -4.31 8.42
C TRP A 22 4.50 -5.01 7.61
N GLN A 23 4.18 -6.13 6.99
CA GLN A 23 5.08 -6.84 6.08
C GLN A 23 5.45 -5.98 4.86
N ALA A 24 4.49 -5.32 4.22
CA ALA A 24 4.74 -4.45 3.08
C ALA A 24 5.62 -3.25 3.46
N ALA A 25 5.32 -2.59 4.59
CA ALA A 25 6.10 -1.46 5.10
C ALA A 25 7.55 -1.88 5.41
N GLY A 26 7.74 -3.02 6.09
CA GLY A 26 9.06 -3.59 6.38
C GLY A 26 9.83 -3.98 5.11
N ALA A 27 9.16 -4.63 4.16
CA ALA A 27 9.77 -5.05 2.89
C ALA A 27 10.14 -3.85 1.99
N LEU A 28 9.49 -2.71 2.18
CA LEU A 28 9.88 -1.47 1.53
C LEU A 28 10.88 -0.71 2.41
N GLY A 29 10.89 -0.85 3.73
CA GLY A 29 11.71 0.02 4.60
C GLY A 29 11.13 1.43 4.63
N MET A 30 9.81 1.54 4.83
CA MET A 30 9.11 2.77 5.21
C MET A 30 8.30 2.52 6.48
N SER A 31 7.85 3.57 7.14
CA SER A 31 6.92 3.41 8.26
C SER A 31 5.55 2.90 7.79
N LEU A 32 4.82 2.24 8.68
CA LEU A 32 3.43 1.86 8.43
C LEU A 32 2.57 3.07 8.09
N GLN A 33 2.74 4.17 8.85
CA GLN A 33 2.06 5.45 8.59
C GLN A 33 2.30 5.94 7.15
N MET A 34 3.55 5.95 6.67
CA MET A 34 3.87 6.40 5.31
C MET A 34 3.22 5.50 4.25
N LEU A 35 3.16 4.19 4.49
CA LEU A 35 2.51 3.26 3.58
C LEU A 35 1.00 3.52 3.52
N GLU A 36 0.35 3.72 4.67
CA GLU A 36 -1.08 3.98 4.75
C GLU A 36 -1.48 5.31 4.13
N GLU A 37 -0.79 6.40 4.46
CA GLU A 37 -1.07 7.74 3.95
C GLU A 37 -0.93 7.82 2.42
N ASN A 38 0.09 7.16 1.85
CA ASN A 38 0.41 7.31 0.43
C ASN A 38 -0.22 6.22 -0.47
N TYR A 39 -0.44 5.01 0.05
CA TYR A 39 -0.88 3.87 -0.76
C TYR A 39 -2.03 3.07 -0.16
N GLY A 40 -2.46 3.35 1.08
CA GLY A 40 -3.49 2.58 1.76
C GLY A 40 -4.83 2.54 1.01
N HIS A 41 -5.11 3.58 0.24
CA HIS A 41 -6.31 3.68 -0.60
C HIS A 41 -6.36 2.68 -1.77
N HIS A 42 -5.26 1.99 -2.07
CA HIS A 42 -5.21 0.91 -3.05
C HIS A 42 -5.54 -0.47 -2.46
N HIS A 43 -5.67 -0.58 -1.14
CA HIS A 43 -5.98 -1.84 -0.48
C HIS A 43 -7.42 -2.28 -0.80
N PRO A 44 -7.68 -3.58 -1.06
CA PRO A 44 -9.03 -4.07 -1.40
C PRO A 44 -10.08 -3.73 -0.33
N ASP A 45 -9.67 -3.67 0.94
CA ASP A 45 -10.58 -3.35 2.04
C ASP A 45 -10.92 -1.85 2.18
N TRP A 46 -10.17 -0.94 1.54
CA TRP A 46 -10.24 0.52 1.82
C TRP A 46 -11.64 1.12 1.65
N GLN A 47 -12.41 0.65 0.66
CA GLN A 47 -13.78 1.14 0.39
C GLN A 47 -14.84 0.07 0.55
N ARG A 48 -14.49 -1.13 1.04
CA ARG A 48 -15.44 -2.25 1.09
C ARG A 48 -16.70 -1.89 1.88
N GLU A 49 -16.53 -1.35 3.08
CA GLU A 49 -17.65 -0.94 3.94
C GLU A 49 -18.34 0.32 3.41
N ALA A 50 -17.58 1.28 2.88
CA ALA A 50 -18.13 2.51 2.31
C ALA A 50 -18.99 2.26 1.06
N ALA A 51 -18.76 1.17 0.34
CA ALA A 51 -19.53 0.77 -0.84
C ALA A 51 -20.88 0.11 -0.48
N GLU A 52 -21.09 -0.28 0.78
CA GLU A 52 -22.30 -0.98 1.26
C GLU A 52 -23.33 -0.04 1.93
N VAL A 53 -23.11 1.28 1.90
CA VAL A 53 -23.98 2.32 2.51
C VAL A 53 -25.03 2.85 1.54
#